data_AF-A0A383D4M3-F1
#
_entry.id   AF-A0A383D4M3-F1
#
_cell.length_a   1.000
_cell.length_b   1.000
_cell.length_c   1.000
_cell.angle_alpha   90.00
_cell.angle_beta   90.00
_cell.angle_gamma   90.00
#
_symmetry.space_group_name_H-M   'P 1'
#
loop_
_entity.id
_entity.type
_entity.pdbx_description
1 polymer ?
#
loop_
_entity_poly.entity_id
_entity_poly.type
_entity_poly.pdbx_seq_one_letter_code
_entity_poly.pdbx_strand_id
1 'polypeptide(L)' 'MNDAHPHDIGTILDSEGIAIRTGHHCAQPLMQRYQVSATARASLAFYNTRDEIDALTDGLVKVHEVLG' A
#
# COMPACT_ATOMS: atom_id res chain seq x y z
N MET A 1 9.58 -11.17 -0.42
CA MET A 1 9.43 -9.69 -0.32
C MET A 1 10.74 -8.87 -0.41
N ASN A 2 11.86 -9.40 -0.93
CA ASN A 2 13.09 -8.60 -1.09
C ASN A 2 13.12 -7.72 -2.36
N ASP A 3 12.10 -7.82 -3.21
CA ASP A 3 12.04 -7.13 -4.52
C ASP A 3 10.70 -6.44 -4.81
N ALA A 4 9.76 -6.48 -3.85
CA ALA A 4 8.47 -5.81 -3.97
C ALA A 4 8.70 -4.31 -3.81
N HIS A 5 8.86 -3.58 -4.92
CA HIS A 5 8.96 -2.14 -4.83
C HIS A 5 7.63 -1.61 -4.30
N PRO A 6 7.61 -0.62 -3.39
CA PRO A 6 6.36 -0.07 -2.88
C PRO A 6 5.41 0.41 -3.98
N HIS A 7 5.93 0.75 -5.17
CA HIS A 7 5.13 1.05 -6.36
C HIS A 7 4.36 -0.14 -6.93
N ASP A 8 4.89 -1.36 -6.87
CA ASP A 8 4.23 -2.56 -7.38
C ASP A 8 2.98 -2.90 -6.57
N ILE A 9 3.05 -2.71 -5.25
CA ILE A 9 1.90 -2.84 -4.34
C ILE A 9 0.76 -1.91 -4.78
N GLY A 10 1.10 -0.65 -5.11
CA GLY A 10 0.13 0.33 -5.56
C GLY A 10 -0.51 -0.06 -6.90
N THR A 11 0.30 -0.53 -7.86
CA THR A 11 -0.19 -0.96 -9.18
C THR A 11 -1.11 -2.17 -9.09
N ILE A 12 -0.78 -3.17 -8.26
CA ILE A 12 -1.62 -4.36 -8.07
C ILE A 12 -2.95 -3.99 -7.42
N LEU A 13 -2.93 -3.20 -6.33
CA LEU A 13 -4.16 -2.80 -5.65
C LEU A 13 -5.04 -1.90 -6.52
N ASP A 14 -4.45 -1.01 -7.33
CA ASP A 14 -5.20 -0.20 -8.30
C ASP A 14 -5.95 -1.07 -9.32
N SER A 15 -5.34 -2.18 -9.77
CA SER A 15 -6.01 -3.13 -10.69
C SER A 15 -7.19 -3.87 -10.06
N GLU A 16 -7.23 -3.96 -8.72
CA GLU A 16 -8.37 -4.47 -7.95
C GLU A 16 -9.39 -3.37 -7.59
N GLY A 17 -9.19 -2.14 -8.07
CA GLY A 17 -10.05 -1.00 -7.77
C GLY A 17 -9.78 -0.34 -6.40
N ILE A 18 -8.65 -0.64 -5.76
CA ILE A 18 -8.30 -0.16 -4.42
C ILE A 18 -7.25 0.95 -4.52
N ALA A 19 -7.68 2.18 -4.25
CA ALA A 19 -6.79 3.34 -4.31
C ALA A 19 -5.97 3.51 -3.01
N ILE A 20 -4.65 3.34 -3.12
CA ILE A 20 -3.68 3.68 -2.07
C ILE A 20 -2.61 4.63 -2.59
N ARG A 21 -1.80 5.22 -1.70
CA ARG A 21 -0.63 6.01 -2.10
C ARG A 21 0.65 5.28 -1.75
N THR A 22 1.64 5.35 -2.63
CA THR A 22 2.98 4.79 -2.42
C THR A 22 4.04 5.90 -2.54
N GLY A 23 5.21 5.69 -1.93
CA GLY A 23 6.34 6.61 -2.00
C GLY A 23 6.72 7.24 -0.66
N HIS A 24 7.38 8.40 -0.71
CA HIS A 24 7.86 9.11 0.49
C HIS A 24 6.77 9.91 1.23
N HIS A 25 5.60 10.08 0.61
CA HIS A 25 4.48 10.89 1.14
C HIS A 25 4.87 12.32 1.56
N CYS A 26 5.81 12.93 0.83
CA CYS A 26 6.39 14.24 1.17
C CYS A 26 7.05 14.29 2.56
N ALA A 27 7.44 13.13 3.10
CA ALA A 27 7.98 12.96 4.46
C ALA A 27 9.35 12.23 4.42
N GLN A 28 10.24 12.61 3.49
CA GLN A 28 11.53 11.94 3.29
C GLN A 28 12.40 11.84 4.57
N PRO A 29 12.46 12.83 5.48
CA PRO A 29 13.21 12.69 6.73
C PRO A 29 12.67 11.57 7.64
N LEU A 30 11.36 11.31 7.61
CA LEU A 30 10.74 10.21 8.36
C LEU A 30 11.14 8.85 7.79
N MET A 31 11.16 8.74 6.46
CA MET A 31 11.62 7.54 5.75
C MET A 31 13.08 7.22 6.09
N GLN A 32 13.95 8.24 6.11
CA GLN A 32 15.34 8.12 6.54
C GLN A 32 15.47 7.62 7.99
N ARG A 33 14.65 8.16 8.92
CA ARG A 33 14.63 7.72 10.32
C ARG A 33 14.27 6.24 10.47
N TYR A 34 13.31 5.76 9.68
CA TYR A 34 12.88 4.35 9.70
C TYR A 34 13.69 3.45 8.76
N GLN A 35 14.68 4.00 8.04
CA GLN A 35 15.55 3.27 7.12
C GLN A 35 14.76 2.51 6.02
N VAL A 36 13.66 3.11 5.55
CA VAL A 36 12.86 2.60 4.43
C VAL A 36 12.92 3.59 3.27
N SER A 37 12.89 3.11 2.03
CA SER A 37 12.91 3.98 0.83
C SER A 37 11.54 4.60 0.57
N ALA A 38 10.46 3.86 0.81
CA ALA A 38 9.08 4.30 0.62
C ALA A 38 8.12 3.38 1.40
N THR A 39 6.87 3.82 1.53
CA THR A 39 5.80 3.01 2.13
C THR A 39 4.57 2.99 1.23
N ALA A 40 3.71 2.00 1.42
CA ALA A 40 2.32 2.01 0.98
C ALA A 40 1.44 2.57 2.10
N ARG A 41 0.46 3.41 1.77
CA ARG A 41 -0.43 4.06 2.74
C ARG A 41 -1.87 4.01 2.26
N ALA A 42 -2.70 3.28 3.01
CA ALA A 42 -4.15 3.44 3.01
C ALA A 42 -4.55 4.53 4.01
N SER A 43 -5.52 5.37 3.65
CA SER A 43 -5.99 6.47 4.51
C SER A 43 -7.51 6.41 4.57
N LEU A 44 -8.04 6.15 5.76
CA LEU A 44 -9.47 5.99 5.99
C LEU A 44 -10.12 7.32 6.37
N ALA A 45 -11.33 7.55 5.88
CA ALA A 45 -12.20 8.69 6.17
C ALA A 45 -13.56 8.19 6.68
N PHE A 46 -14.42 9.13 7.12
CA PHE A 46 -15.72 8.80 7.73
C PHE A 46 -16.70 8.08 6.78
N TYR A 47 -16.48 8.18 5.47
CA TYR A 47 -17.32 7.53 4.46
C TYR A 47 -16.84 6.14 4.08
N ASN A 48 -15.68 5.69 4.59
CA ASN A 48 -15.22 4.34 4.31
C ASN A 48 -16.02 3.29 5.07
N THR A 49 -16.12 2.10 4.51
CA THR A 49 -16.90 0.99 5.07
C THR A 49 -16.01 -0.17 5.52
N ARG A 50 -16.59 -1.12 6.26
CA ARG A 50 -15.90 -2.36 6.63
C ARG A 50 -15.60 -3.21 5.39
N ASP A 51 -16.54 -3.29 4.47
CA ASP A 51 -16.38 -4.03 3.21
C ASP A 51 -15.19 -3.51 2.39
N GLU A 52 -14.92 -2.20 2.40
CA GLU A 52 -13.72 -1.63 1.76
C GLU A 52 -12.41 -2.00 2.48
N ILE A 53 -12.45 -2.18 3.81
CA ILE A 53 -11.30 -2.67 4.59
C ILE A 53 -11.06 -4.16 4.29
N ASP A 54 -12.13 -4.94 4.15
CA ASP A 54 -12.06 -6.35 3.79
C ASP A 54 -11.47 -6.50 2.38
N ALA A 55 -11.95 -5.70 1.42
CA ALA A 55 -11.39 -5.66 0.07
C ALA A 55 -9.90 -5.25 0.05
N LEU A 56 -9.51 -4.27 0.85
CA LEU A 56 -8.09 -3.90 1.02
C LEU A 56 -7.26 -5.07 1.56
N THR A 57 -7.80 -5.81 2.52
CA THR A 57 -7.11 -6.95 3.16
C THR A 57 -6.92 -8.09 2.15
N ASP A 58 -7.97 -8.46 1.42
CA ASP A 58 -7.91 -9.47 0.36
C ASP A 58 -6.93 -9.06 -0.75
N GLY A 59 -6.94 -7.79 -1.14
CA GLY A 59 -5.97 -7.23 -2.09
C GLY A 59 -4.52 -7.34 -1.59
N LEU A 60 -4.26 -7.12 -0.29
CA LEU A 60 -2.92 -7.27 0.28
C LEU A 60 -2.45 -8.73 0.31
N VAL A 61 -3.36 -9.68 0.51
CA VAL A 61 -3.04 -11.12 0.39
C VAL A 61 -2.60 -11.42 -1.04
N LYS A 62 -3.34 -10.95 -2.05
CA LYS A 62 -2.97 -11.10 -3.46
C LYS A 62 -1.61 -10.49 -3.79
N VAL A 63 -1.32 -9.29 -3.27
CA VAL A 63 0.01 -8.66 -3.41
C VAL A 63 1.11 -9.57 -2.86
N HIS A 64 0.88 -10.19 -1.71
CA HIS A 64 1.84 -11.13 -1.12
C HIS A 64 2.01 -12.41 -1.96
N GLU A 65 0.94 -12.93 -2.57
CA GLU A 65 1.03 -14.10 -3.47
C GLU A 65 1.82 -13.80 -4.76
N VAL A 66 1.70 -12.58 -5.29
CA VAL A 66 2.36 -12.18 -6.55
C VAL A 66 3.83 -11.77 -6.36
N LEU A 67 4.15 -11.08 -5.26
CA LEU A 67 5.49 -10.50 -5.01
C LEU A 67 6.27 -11.18 -3.87
N GLY A 68 5.64 -12.12 -3.17
CA GLY A 68 6.18 -12.83 -2.00
C GLY A 68 7.32 -13.75 -2.35
#